data_AF-A0A8S3YPI1-F1
#
_entry.id   AF-A0A8S3YPI1-F1
#
_cell.length_a   1.000
_cell.length_b   1.000
_cell.length_c   1.000
_cell.angle_alpha   90.00
_cell.angle_beta   90.00
_cell.angle_gamma   90.00
#
_symmetry.space_group_name_H-M   'P 1'
#
loop_
_entity.id
_entity.type
_entity.pdbx_description
1 polymer ?
#
loop_
_entity_poly.entity_id
_entity_poly.type
_entity_poly.pdbx_seq_one_letter_code
_entity_poly.pdbx_strand_id
1 'polypeptide(L)'
;ILPAELENSNNFQGFTDFCHTLPLSRGKEDDEEEDNISGEFKGSFRVYPLPPDPNEPMPPRIFETLPPSDPEECLVRIYIIQATDLQPSDPNGLADPYLEVELGKTKMNTRDEYVPNSINPMFG
;
A
#
# COMPACT_ATOMS: atom_id res chain seq x y z
N ILE A 1 -3.48 8.89 17.39
CA ILE A 1 -2.30 9.10 16.53
C ILE A 1 -1.40 7.87 16.70
N LEU A 2 -1.20 7.09 15.63
CA LEU A 2 -0.26 5.97 15.66
C LEU A 2 1.18 6.54 15.79
N PRO A 3 2.08 5.86 16.53
CA PRO A 3 3.41 6.37 16.83
C PRO A 3 4.37 6.36 15.63
N ALA A 4 3.99 5.73 14.52
CA ALA A 4 4.77 5.59 13.30
C ALA A 4 3.84 5.44 12.09
N GLU A 5 4.44 5.46 10.90
CA GLU A 5 3.78 5.18 9.62
C GLU A 5 3.06 3.82 9.64
N LEU A 6 1.94 3.70 8.91
CA LEU A 6 1.07 2.53 8.98
C LEU A 6 1.78 1.26 8.53
N GLU A 7 2.63 1.34 7.50
CA GLU A 7 3.49 0.26 7.00
C GLU A 7 4.39 -0.32 8.09
N ASN A 8 4.87 0.53 9.01
CA ASN A 8 5.80 0.16 10.08
C ASN A 8 5.09 -0.39 11.31
N SER A 9 3.75 -0.38 11.32
CA SER A 9 2.98 -1.03 12.37
C SER A 9 2.91 -2.54 12.11
N ASN A 10 3.20 -3.35 13.14
CA ASN A 10 3.20 -4.81 13.08
C ASN A 10 1.91 -5.42 12.48
N ASN A 11 0.79 -4.69 12.53
CA ASN A 11 -0.51 -5.13 12.03
C ASN A 11 -0.65 -5.06 10.50
N PHE A 12 0.27 -4.37 9.79
CA PHE A 12 0.15 -4.10 8.35
C PHE A 12 1.27 -4.72 7.52
N GLN A 13 2.18 -5.48 8.13
CA GLN A 13 3.23 -6.25 7.44
C GLN A 13 4.00 -5.47 6.34
N GLY A 14 4.26 -4.17 6.54
CA GLY A 14 4.92 -3.35 5.51
C GLY A 14 4.14 -3.23 4.20
N PHE A 15 2.82 -3.40 4.22
CA PHE A 15 1.95 -3.49 3.04
C PHE A 15 2.35 -4.57 2.02
N THR A 16 2.98 -5.66 2.47
CA THR A 16 3.27 -6.84 1.65
C THR A 16 2.06 -7.76 1.53
N ASP A 17 0.94 -7.23 1.01
CA ASP A 17 -0.37 -7.90 1.10
C ASP A 17 -0.56 -9.13 0.19
N PHE A 18 0.29 -9.35 -0.83
CA PHE A 18 0.06 -10.46 -1.78
C PHE A 18 1.29 -11.09 -2.43
N CYS A 19 2.41 -10.37 -2.57
CA CYS A 19 3.64 -10.95 -3.12
C CYS A 19 4.89 -10.22 -2.62
N HIS A 20 6.03 -10.89 -2.68
CA HIS A 20 7.30 -10.30 -2.30
C HIS A 20 7.75 -9.29 -3.36
N THR A 21 8.26 -8.15 -2.91
CA THR A 21 8.98 -7.21 -3.75
C THR A 21 10.45 -7.60 -3.74
N LEU A 22 11.02 -7.87 -4.91
CA LEU A 22 12.41 -8.26 -5.12
C LEU A 22 13.10 -7.15 -5.93
N PRO A 23 14.14 -6.48 -5.40
CA PRO A 23 14.88 -5.48 -6.15
C PRO A 23 15.64 -6.15 -7.31
N LEU A 24 15.60 -5.52 -8.49
CA LEU A 24 16.32 -5.97 -9.68
C LEU A 24 17.58 -5.15 -9.87
N SER A 25 18.75 -5.78 -9.77
CA SER A 25 20.04 -5.12 -10.02
C SER A 25 20.41 -5.11 -11.51
N ARG A 26 21.16 -4.10 -11.97
CA ARG A 26 21.66 -4.03 -13.36
C ARG A 26 22.71 -5.10 -13.69
N GLY A 27 23.17 -5.87 -12.70
CA GLY A 27 24.14 -6.95 -12.86
C GLY A 27 25.59 -6.50 -13.04
N LYS A 28 25.89 -5.20 -12.85
CA LYS A 28 27.26 -4.71 -12.72
C LYS A 28 27.55 -4.54 -11.24
N GLU A 29 28.64 -5.12 -10.75
CA GLU A 29 29.15 -4.86 -9.41
C GLU A 29 29.68 -3.41 -9.38
N ASP A 30 28.78 -2.45 -9.19
CA ASP A 30 29.16 -1.11 -8.75
C ASP A 30 29.04 -1.10 -7.21
N ASP A 31 30.09 -0.66 -6.51
CA ASP A 31 30.25 -0.72 -5.05
C ASP A 31 29.20 0.11 -4.25
N GLU A 32 28.30 0.80 -4.95
CA GLU A 32 27.19 1.58 -4.38
C GLU A 32 25.88 0.82 -4.61
N GLU A 33 25.50 -0.03 -3.63
CA GLU A 33 24.36 -0.97 -3.72
C GLU A 33 23.00 -0.29 -4.02
N GLU A 34 22.80 0.96 -3.58
CA GLU A 34 21.55 1.72 -3.83
C GLU A 34 21.41 2.17 -5.29
N ASP A 35 22.51 2.55 -5.95
CA ASP A 35 22.50 3.04 -7.34
C ASP A 35 22.39 1.91 -8.38
N ASN A 36 22.53 0.66 -7.94
CA ASN A 36 22.47 -0.51 -8.81
C ASN A 36 21.04 -1.05 -9.00
N ILE A 37 20.08 -0.60 -8.20
CA ILE A 37 18.68 -1.02 -8.30
C ILE A 37 18.04 -0.36 -9.55
N SER A 38 17.66 -1.19 -10.51
CA SER A 38 17.03 -0.77 -11.77
C SER A 38 15.51 -0.90 -11.80
N GLY A 39 14.93 -1.49 -10.76
CA GLY A 39 13.50 -1.63 -10.61
C GLY A 39 13.14 -2.66 -9.55
N GLU A 40 11.85 -2.89 -9.41
CA GLU A 40 11.29 -3.84 -8.44
C GLU A 40 10.43 -4.87 -9.17
N PHE A 41 10.65 -6.15 -8.86
CA PHE A 41 9.79 -7.23 -9.28
C PHE A 41 8.86 -7.62 -8.13
N LYS A 42 7.55 -7.49 -8.32
CA LYS A 42 6.53 -7.93 -7.36
C LYS A 42 5.98 -9.28 -7.81
N GLY A 43 6.34 -10.35 -7.09
CA GLY A 43 5.93 -11.70 -7.46
C GLY A 43 6.42 -12.79 -6.51
N SER A 44 6.10 -14.05 -6.84
CA SER A 44 6.57 -15.23 -6.12
C SER A 44 7.04 -16.27 -7.12
N PHE A 45 8.18 -16.91 -6.84
CA PHE A 45 8.65 -18.08 -7.58
C PHE A 45 8.96 -19.20 -6.58
N ARG A 46 8.71 -20.45 -6.99
CA ARG A 46 9.09 -21.64 -6.21
C ARG A 46 9.88 -22.59 -7.09
N VAL A 47 11.02 -23.02 -6.57
CA VAL A 47 11.87 -24.03 -7.20
C VAL A 47 11.52 -25.39 -6.59
N TYR A 48 11.20 -26.36 -7.44
CA TYR A 48 10.88 -27.72 -7.02
C TYR A 48 12.01 -28.66 -7.46
N PRO A 49 12.60 -29.45 -6.55
CA PRO A 49 13.53 -30.50 -6.96
C PRO A 49 12.77 -31.55 -7.77
N LEU A 50 13.34 -31.97 -8.91
CA LEU A 50 12.78 -33.05 -9.70
C LEU A 50 13.19 -34.41 -9.11
N PRO A 51 12.32 -35.44 -9.16
CA PRO A 51 12.69 -36.79 -8.78
C PRO A 51 13.86 -37.30 -9.64
N PRO A 52 14.82 -38.05 -9.06
CA PRO A 52 15.93 -38.63 -9.81
C PRO A 52 15.47 -39.77 -10.75
N ASP A 53 14.38 -40.47 -10.42
CA ASP A 53 13.74 -41.46 -11.29
C ASP A 53 12.61 -40.79 -12.11
N PRO A 54 12.66 -40.80 -13.45
CA PRO A 54 11.60 -40.26 -14.31
C PRO A 54 10.23 -40.91 -14.16
N ASN A 55 10.14 -42.09 -13.53
CA ASN A 55 8.89 -42.81 -13.32
C ASN A 55 8.22 -42.46 -11.98
N GLU A 56 8.90 -41.74 -11.10
CA GLU A 56 8.31 -41.27 -9.85
C GLU A 56 7.33 -40.11 -10.09
N PRO A 57 6.28 -39.98 -9.27
CA PRO A 57 5.33 -38.88 -9.39
C PRO A 57 6.03 -37.55 -9.15
N MET A 58 5.74 -36.58 -10.02
CA MET A 58 6.23 -35.22 -9.87
C MET A 58 5.77 -34.64 -8.52
N PRO A 59 6.61 -33.83 -7.85
CA PRO A 59 6.16 -33.13 -6.65
C PRO A 59 4.95 -32.25 -6.97
N PRO A 60 3.99 -32.13 -6.04
CA PRO A 60 2.81 -31.30 -6.23
C PRO A 60 3.23 -29.86 -6.52
N ARG A 61 2.76 -29.32 -7.64
CA ARG A 61 3.07 -27.95 -8.03
C ARG A 61 2.08 -27.04 -7.31
N ILE A 62 2.59 -26.07 -6.55
CA ILE A 62 1.72 -25.16 -5.79
C ILE A 62 1.10 -24.10 -6.71
N PHE A 63 1.72 -23.86 -7.87
CA PHE A 63 1.21 -22.98 -8.92
C PHE A 63 0.77 -23.80 -10.14
N GLU A 64 -0.28 -24.61 -10.00
CA GLU A 64 -0.85 -25.35 -11.14
C GLU A 64 -1.71 -24.43 -12.04
N THR A 65 -2.29 -23.39 -11.45
CA THR A 65 -3.06 -22.37 -12.15
C THR A 65 -2.58 -21.00 -11.71
N LEU A 66 -2.21 -20.15 -12.67
CA LEU A 66 -2.08 -18.72 -12.38
C LEU A 66 -3.44 -18.20 -11.92
N PRO A 67 -3.49 -17.35 -10.89
CA PRO A 67 -4.73 -16.63 -10.60
C PRO A 67 -5.14 -15.85 -11.86
N PRO A 68 -6.44 -15.76 -12.16
CA PRO A 68 -6.92 -15.01 -13.31
C PRO A 68 -6.36 -13.58 -13.29
N SER A 69 -6.00 -13.05 -14.45
CA SER A 69 -5.57 -11.64 -14.59
C SER A 69 -6.75 -10.67 -14.64
N ASP A 70 -7.90 -11.09 -14.15
CA ASP A 70 -9.10 -10.28 -14.08
C ASP A 70 -8.96 -9.23 -12.96
N PRO A 71 -9.62 -8.06 -13.08
CA PRO A 71 -9.64 -7.08 -12.00
C PRO A 71 -10.21 -7.68 -10.70
N GLU A 72 -9.48 -7.55 -9.60
CA GLU A 72 -9.91 -8.01 -8.28
C GLU A 72 -10.61 -6.87 -7.51
N GLU A 73 -11.68 -7.18 -6.79
CA GLU A 73 -12.28 -6.22 -5.85
C GLU A 73 -11.35 -5.99 -4.65
N CYS A 74 -10.90 -4.76 -4.46
CA CYS A 74 -10.04 -4.40 -3.34
C CYS A 74 -10.77 -3.51 -2.33
N LEU A 75 -10.53 -3.75 -1.04
CA LEU A 75 -10.98 -2.88 0.03
C LEU A 75 -9.91 -1.82 0.32
N VAL A 76 -10.19 -0.57 -0.05
CA VAL A 76 -9.32 0.57 0.26
C VAL A 76 -9.79 1.21 1.57
N ARG A 77 -8.90 1.29 2.57
CA ARG A 77 -9.18 1.93 3.86
C ARG A 77 -8.29 3.15 4.04
N ILE A 78 -8.90 4.32 4.20
CA ILE A 78 -8.22 5.60 4.32
C ILE A 78 -8.43 6.11 5.74
N TYR A 79 -7.34 6.40 6.45
CA TYR A 79 -7.37 7.01 7.77
C TYR A 79 -6.87 8.45 7.65
N ILE A 80 -7.72 9.42 7.96
CA ILE A 80 -7.37 10.84 7.93
C ILE A 80 -7.38 11.32 9.38
N ILE A 81 -6.20 11.50 9.94
CA ILE A 81 -6.06 11.74 11.39
C ILE A 81 -6.27 13.21 11.72
N GLN A 82 -5.55 14.09 11.03
CA GLN A 82 -5.57 15.53 11.27
C GLN A 82 -5.13 16.29 10.01
N ALA A 83 -5.49 17.58 9.96
CA ALA A 83 -4.83 18.55 9.11
C ALA A 83 -4.12 19.61 9.96
N THR A 84 -3.10 20.25 9.41
CA THR A 84 -2.30 21.27 10.10
C THR A 84 -2.15 22.52 9.26
N ASP A 85 -2.22 23.68 9.90
CA ASP A 85 -2.04 25.00 9.28
C ASP A 85 -2.87 25.21 8.01
N LEU A 86 -4.14 24.80 8.06
CA LEU A 86 -5.09 25.10 6.99
C LEU A 86 -5.19 26.60 6.75
N GLN A 87 -5.33 26.98 5.49
CA GLN A 87 -5.57 28.38 5.13
C GLN A 87 -6.89 28.85 5.74
N PRO A 88 -6.88 29.94 6.53
CA PRO A 88 -8.10 30.53 7.04
C PRO A 88 -9.07 30.87 5.92
N SER A 89 -10.32 30.42 6.05
CA SER A 89 -11.40 30.75 5.11
C SER A 89 -12.39 31.76 5.69
N ASP A 90 -12.38 31.95 7.01
CA ASP A 90 -13.36 32.74 7.73
C ASP A 90 -12.78 34.05 8.29
N PRO A 91 -13.62 35.10 8.50
CA PRO A 91 -13.18 36.39 9.02
C PRO A 91 -12.50 36.35 10.41
N ASN A 92 -12.74 35.28 11.17
CA ASN A 92 -12.11 35.04 12.47
C ASN A 92 -10.68 34.49 12.37
N GLY A 93 -10.16 34.28 11.14
CA GLY A 93 -8.86 33.67 10.92
C GLY A 93 -8.84 32.15 11.10
N LEU A 94 -10.01 31.51 11.08
CA LEU A 94 -10.17 30.06 11.20
C LEU A 94 -10.85 29.49 9.94
N ALA A 95 -11.23 28.22 10.02
CA ALA A 95 -11.98 27.52 8.99
C ALA A 95 -12.95 26.51 9.64
N ASP A 96 -13.93 26.06 8.86
CA ASP A 96 -14.84 24.97 9.21
C ASP A 96 -14.57 23.72 8.33
N PRO A 97 -13.38 23.07 8.47
CA PRO A 97 -12.95 22.01 7.58
C PRO A 97 -13.78 20.72 7.70
N TYR A 98 -13.94 20.05 6.57
CA TYR A 98 -14.52 18.71 6.45
C TYR A 98 -13.70 17.89 5.45
N LEU A 99 -13.89 16.57 5.44
CA LEU A 99 -13.21 15.66 4.53
C LEU A 99 -14.09 15.32 3.33
N GLU A 100 -13.47 15.28 2.15
CA GLU A 100 -14.06 14.72 0.94
C GLU A 100 -13.03 13.81 0.28
N VAL A 101 -13.43 12.57 -0.03
CA VAL A 101 -12.57 11.54 -0.62
C VAL A 101 -13.26 10.99 -1.86
N GLU A 102 -12.51 10.90 -2.96
CA GLU A 102 -12.98 10.38 -4.24
C GLU A 102 -12.03 9.29 -4.74
N LEU A 103 -12.58 8.11 -5.04
CA LEU A 103 -11.86 6.99 -5.65
C LEU A 103 -12.64 6.49 -6.86
N GLY A 104 -12.21 6.89 -8.06
CA GLY A 104 -12.90 6.56 -9.30
C GLY A 104 -14.30 7.19 -9.34
N LYS A 105 -15.34 6.36 -9.29
CA LYS A 105 -16.75 6.82 -9.24
C LYS A 105 -17.31 6.93 -7.83
N THR A 106 -16.55 6.51 -6.82
CA THR A 106 -16.98 6.51 -5.43
C THR A 106 -16.58 7.82 -4.78
N LYS A 107 -17.55 8.53 -4.20
CA LYS A 107 -17.33 9.79 -3.50
C LYS A 107 -17.94 9.75 -2.11
N MET A 108 -17.20 10.16 -1.09
CA MET A 108 -17.62 10.23 0.30
C MET A 108 -17.22 11.59 0.88
N ASN A 109 -18.06 12.19 1.72
CA ASN A 109 -17.72 13.42 2.42
C ASN A 109 -18.33 13.46 3.83
N THR A 110 -17.73 14.28 4.70
CA THR A 110 -18.15 14.51 6.09
C THR A 110 -18.63 15.94 6.28
N ARG A 111 -19.24 16.55 5.25
CA ARG A 111 -19.66 17.96 5.30
C ARG A 111 -20.60 18.25 6.47
N ASP A 112 -21.51 17.33 6.79
CA ASP A 112 -22.45 17.48 7.91
C ASP A 112 -21.77 17.34 9.29
N GLU A 113 -20.56 16.77 9.33
CA GLU A 113 -19.74 16.50 10.51
C GLU A 113 -18.44 17.34 10.49
N TYR A 114 -18.50 18.54 9.93
CA TYR A 114 -17.36 19.44 9.85
C TYR A 114 -16.81 19.81 11.25
N VAL A 115 -15.52 20.11 11.33
CA VAL A 115 -14.87 20.57 12.55
C VAL A 115 -14.95 22.09 12.61
N PRO A 116 -15.68 22.70 13.55
CA PRO A 116 -15.88 24.14 13.55
C PRO A 116 -14.64 24.90 14.03
N ASN A 117 -14.39 26.07 13.43
CA ASN A 117 -13.43 27.07 13.87
C ASN A 117 -12.02 26.51 14.14
N SER A 118 -11.45 25.73 13.22
CA SER A 118 -10.12 25.16 13.36
C SER A 118 -9.32 25.16 12.06
N ILE A 119 -8.07 25.62 12.15
CA ILE A 119 -7.05 25.44 11.10
C ILE A 119 -6.17 24.20 11.35
N ASN A 120 -6.38 23.52 12.47
CA ASN A 120 -5.68 22.29 12.85
C ASN A 120 -6.72 21.21 13.27
N PRO A 121 -7.64 20.80 12.39
CA PRO A 121 -8.72 19.88 12.76
C PRO A 121 -8.18 18.47 13.03
N MET A 122 -8.77 17.82 14.03
CA MET A 122 -8.62 16.39 14.29
C MET A 122 -9.86 15.67 13.78
N PHE A 123 -9.69 14.67 12.91
CA PHE A 123 -10.78 13.90 12.32
C PHE A 123 -10.87 12.47 12.90
N GLY A 124 -9.74 11.85 13.23
CA GLY A 124 -9.70 10.52 13.87
C GLY A 124 -8.52 9.65 13.46
#